data_AF-A0A0B8MZT3-F1
#
_entry.id   AF-A0A0B8MZT3-F1
#
_cell.length_a   1.000
_cell.length_b   1.000
_cell.length_c   1.000
_cell.angle_alpha   90.00
_cell.angle_beta   90.00
_cell.angle_gamma   90.00
#
_symmetry.space_group_name_H-M   'P 1'
#
loop_
_entity.id
_entity.type
_entity.pdbx_description
1 polymer ?
#
loop_
_entity_poly.entity_id
_entity_poly.type
_entity_poly.pdbx_seq_one_letter_code
_entity_poly.pdbx_strand_id
1 'polypeptide(L)'
;MLSPIFFVPVACWLLAARDMRLRIRLGMLLFAIACLQVAVVVGWALADEPVTATAGLAMVAVVVSLCGWIFDAPGRSVRSTIGVTLSMVWSVLTTLVVLAVAALSGVGLLGVDYPKDDVLGSLSPGLVVLSTRTSVCWGSTQTYCYRRFVIGGSASIRDADVLTHVLDHLRGQGWSLDYDEGFQWWKGCRSTGWWLDRLHTCVWAMGPWTGAQQANRVITRGAGPEPPAIIDFANRERA
;
A
#
# COMPACT_ATOMS: atom_id res chain seq x y z
N MET A 1 8.31 7.66 -16.67
CA MET A 1 9.20 7.06 -17.69
C MET A 1 10.55 6.65 -17.07
N LEU A 2 10.55 5.72 -16.10
CA LEU A 2 11.77 5.23 -15.42
C LEU A 2 12.17 3.80 -15.83
N SER A 3 11.44 3.18 -16.77
CA SER A 3 11.64 1.79 -17.20
C SER A 3 13.04 1.39 -17.70
N PRO A 4 13.86 2.24 -18.36
CA PRO A 4 15.16 1.78 -18.85
C PRO A 4 16.17 1.50 -17.73
N ILE A 5 15.97 2.06 -16.53
CA ILE A 5 16.85 1.90 -15.37
C ILE A 5 16.95 0.42 -14.96
N PHE A 6 15.87 -0.35 -15.07
CA PHE A 6 15.86 -1.78 -14.70
C PHE A 6 16.74 -2.66 -15.60
N PHE A 7 17.08 -2.20 -16.80
CA PHE A 7 17.91 -2.97 -17.74
C PHE A 7 19.41 -2.66 -17.64
N VAL A 8 19.81 -1.68 -16.82
CA VAL A 8 21.22 -1.33 -16.60
C VAL A 8 22.03 -2.53 -16.07
N PRO A 9 21.57 -3.32 -15.08
CA PRO A 9 22.28 -4.54 -14.65
C PRO A 9 22.53 -5.52 -15.79
N VAL A 10 21.55 -5.70 -16.68
CA VAL A 10 21.65 -6.61 -17.82
C VAL A 10 22.74 -6.13 -18.77
N ALA A 11 22.74 -4.84 -19.12
CA ALA A 11 23.74 -4.26 -20.00
C ALA A 11 25.15 -4.34 -19.38
N CYS A 12 25.29 -4.01 -18.10
CA CYS A 12 26.56 -4.11 -17.37
C CYS A 12 27.08 -5.56 -17.33
N TRP A 13 26.21 -6.53 -17.03
CA TRP A 13 26.57 -7.95 -17.02
C TRP A 13 27.01 -8.45 -18.39
N LEU A 14 26.27 -8.11 -19.45
CA LEU A 14 26.63 -8.48 -20.81
C LEU A 14 27.95 -7.84 -21.27
N LEU A 15 28.37 -6.72 -20.69
CA LEU A 15 29.67 -6.11 -20.98
C LEU A 15 30.81 -6.75 -20.19
N ALA A 16 30.55 -7.17 -18.95
CA ALA A 16 31.53 -7.72 -18.01
C ALA A 16 31.84 -9.21 -18.24
N ALA A 17 30.83 -10.01 -18.57
CA ALA A 17 30.94 -11.47 -18.57
C ALA A 17 31.85 -12.01 -19.70
N ARG A 18 32.68 -12.99 -19.37
CA ARG A 18 33.69 -13.57 -20.25
C ARG A 18 33.26 -14.91 -20.83
N ASP A 19 32.71 -15.79 -20.01
CA ASP A 19 32.16 -17.07 -20.47
C ASP A 19 30.81 -16.84 -21.16
N MET A 20 30.71 -17.24 -22.43
CA MET A 20 29.48 -17.13 -23.22
C MET A 20 28.30 -17.85 -22.56
N ARG A 21 28.52 -19.01 -21.93
CA ARG A 21 27.44 -19.79 -21.31
C ARG A 21 26.90 -19.11 -20.06
N LEU A 22 27.78 -18.68 -19.15
CA LEU A 22 27.39 -17.93 -17.95
C LEU A 22 26.79 -16.56 -18.31
N ARG A 23 27.36 -15.88 -19.31
CA ARG A 23 26.86 -14.61 -19.85
C ARG A 23 25.40 -14.72 -20.26
N ILE A 24 25.06 -15.73 -21.06
CA ILE A 24 23.69 -15.94 -21.54
C ILE A 24 22.75 -16.32 -20.39
N ARG A 25 23.15 -17.27 -19.53
CA ARG A 25 22.28 -17.74 -18.42
C ARG A 25 21.95 -16.62 -17.43
N LEU A 26 22.96 -15.94 -16.91
CA LEU A 26 22.78 -14.85 -15.94
C LEU A 26 22.18 -13.60 -16.60
N GLY A 27 22.51 -13.33 -17.86
CA GLY A 27 21.87 -12.26 -18.64
C GLY A 27 20.37 -12.48 -18.81
N MET A 28 19.93 -13.70 -19.14
CA MET A 28 18.51 -14.04 -19.22
C MET A 28 17.82 -13.94 -17.87
N LEU A 29 18.47 -14.37 -16.79
CA LEU A 29 17.91 -14.27 -15.44
C LEU A 29 17.72 -12.80 -15.01
N LEU A 30 18.74 -11.95 -15.21
CA LEU A 30 18.65 -10.51 -14.93
C LEU A 30 17.60 -9.84 -15.81
N PHE A 31 17.49 -10.23 -17.08
CA PHE A 31 16.47 -9.73 -17.98
C PHE A 31 15.06 -10.11 -17.52
N ALA A 32 14.85 -11.36 -17.10
CA ALA A 32 13.58 -11.81 -16.54
C ALA A 32 13.21 -11.03 -15.27
N ILE A 33 14.18 -10.76 -14.39
CA ILE A 33 13.98 -9.93 -13.19
C ILE A 33 13.59 -8.50 -13.59
N ALA A 34 14.28 -7.90 -14.57
CA ALA A 34 13.96 -6.56 -15.05
C ALA A 34 12.55 -6.48 -15.67
N CYS A 35 12.14 -7.46 -16.47
CA CYS A 35 10.78 -7.55 -17.00
C CYS A 35 9.74 -7.68 -15.88
N LEU A 36 10.02 -8.48 -14.85
CA LEU A 36 9.14 -8.64 -13.71
C LEU A 36 9.02 -7.35 -12.89
N GLN A 37 10.13 -6.61 -12.70
CA GLN A 37 10.11 -5.29 -12.07
C GLN A 37 9.24 -4.30 -12.86
N VAL A 38 9.35 -4.28 -14.19
CA VAL A 38 8.49 -3.45 -15.04
C VAL A 38 7.03 -3.86 -14.90
N ALA A 39 6.73 -5.17 -14.89
CA ALA A 39 5.37 -5.66 -14.72
C ALA A 39 4.77 -5.26 -13.36
N VAL A 40 5.56 -5.27 -12.28
CA VAL A 40 5.15 -4.81 -10.96
C VAL A 40 4.89 -3.30 -10.95
N VAL A 41 5.82 -2.51 -11.49
CA VAL A 41 5.70 -1.04 -11.52
C VAL A 41 4.52 -0.56 -12.37
N VAL A 42 4.17 -1.29 -13.43
CA VAL A 42 3.00 -1.02 -14.28
C VAL A 42 1.69 -1.50 -13.61
N GLY A 43 1.77 -2.19 -12.47
CA GLY A 43 0.60 -2.72 -11.76
C GLY A 43 0.00 -3.98 -12.40
N TRP A 44 0.76 -4.66 -13.28
CA TRP A 44 0.32 -5.88 -13.95
C TRP A 44 0.49 -7.13 -13.05
N ALA A 45 1.49 -7.12 -12.18
CA ALA A 45 1.75 -8.17 -11.19
C ALA A 45 1.90 -7.54 -9.80
N LEU A 46 1.35 -8.18 -8.76
CA LEU A 46 1.44 -7.70 -7.36
C LEU A 46 1.00 -6.22 -7.23
N ALA A 47 -0.12 -5.86 -7.86
CA ALA A 47 -0.62 -4.49 -7.93
C ALA A 47 -0.88 -3.86 -6.55
N ASP A 48 -1.13 -4.68 -5.54
CA ASP A 48 -1.38 -4.24 -4.18
C ASP A 48 -0.11 -3.99 -3.36
N GLU A 49 1.06 -4.49 -3.80
CA GLU A 49 2.31 -4.45 -3.03
C GLU A 49 3.54 -4.10 -3.90
N PRO A 50 3.49 -2.99 -4.66
CA PRO A 50 4.51 -2.68 -5.64
C PRO A 50 5.87 -2.36 -5.01
N VAL A 51 5.92 -1.75 -3.81
CA VAL A 51 7.18 -1.30 -3.22
C VAL A 51 8.00 -2.48 -2.70
N THR A 52 7.38 -3.38 -1.94
CA THR A 52 7.99 -4.59 -1.37
C THR A 52 8.45 -5.51 -2.48
N ALA A 53 7.61 -5.73 -3.49
CA ALA A 53 7.95 -6.57 -4.63
C ALA A 53 9.13 -6.00 -5.44
N THR A 54 9.11 -4.69 -5.74
CA THR A 54 10.21 -4.04 -6.48
C THR A 54 11.52 -4.08 -5.68
N ALA A 55 11.48 -3.80 -4.37
CA ALA A 55 12.64 -3.87 -3.49
C ALA A 55 13.20 -5.30 -3.40
N GLY A 56 12.34 -6.31 -3.24
CA GLY A 56 12.73 -7.72 -3.22
C GLY A 56 13.42 -8.14 -4.53
N LEU A 57 12.82 -7.79 -5.68
CA LEU A 57 13.42 -8.07 -6.99
C LEU A 57 14.74 -7.34 -7.21
N ALA A 58 14.87 -6.11 -6.72
CA ALA A 58 16.12 -5.36 -6.79
C ALA A 58 17.23 -6.05 -5.98
N MET A 59 16.92 -6.56 -4.78
CA MET A 59 17.86 -7.33 -3.97
C MET A 59 18.25 -8.65 -4.65
N VAL A 60 17.30 -9.35 -5.27
CA VAL A 60 17.59 -10.56 -6.05
C VAL A 60 18.53 -10.25 -7.23
N ALA A 61 18.30 -9.14 -7.95
CA ALA A 61 19.19 -8.72 -9.04
C ALA A 61 20.62 -8.43 -8.55
N VAL A 62 20.78 -7.79 -7.38
CA VAL A 62 22.08 -7.55 -6.74
C VAL A 62 22.77 -8.88 -6.39
N VAL A 63 22.06 -9.81 -5.76
CA VAL A 63 22.61 -11.13 -5.40
C VAL A 63 23.03 -11.91 -6.65
N VAL A 64 22.18 -11.95 -7.68
CA VAL A 64 22.49 -12.62 -8.95
C VAL A 64 23.73 -12.00 -9.61
N SER A 65 23.84 -10.67 -9.57
CA SER A 65 25.02 -9.96 -10.09
C SER A 65 26.28 -10.36 -9.32
N LEU A 66 26.25 -10.32 -7.98
CA LEU A 66 27.39 -10.71 -7.14
C LEU A 66 27.78 -12.18 -7.31
N CYS A 67 26.82 -13.10 -7.40
CA CYS A 67 27.09 -14.51 -7.68
C CYS A 67 27.78 -14.66 -9.03
N GLY A 68 27.30 -13.97 -10.07
CA GLY A 68 27.93 -13.98 -11.38
C GLY A 68 29.40 -13.60 -11.35
N TRP A 69 29.75 -12.61 -10.53
CA TRP A 69 31.14 -12.18 -10.35
C TRP A 69 32.02 -13.20 -9.65
N ILE A 70 31.48 -13.86 -8.63
CA ILE A 70 32.21 -14.90 -7.89
C ILE A 70 32.54 -16.08 -8.81
N PHE A 71 31.62 -16.42 -9.72
CA PHE A 71 31.81 -17.54 -10.66
C PHE A 71 32.60 -17.16 -11.93
N ASP A 72 32.57 -15.90 -12.36
CA ASP A 72 33.28 -15.40 -13.56
C ASP A 72 34.40 -14.44 -13.15
N ALA A 73 35.50 -15.00 -12.65
CA ALA A 73 36.62 -14.23 -12.12
C ALA A 73 37.13 -13.18 -13.14
N PRO A 74 37.29 -11.91 -12.73
CA PRO A 74 37.54 -10.81 -13.65
C PRO A 74 38.89 -10.96 -14.36
N GLY A 75 38.87 -10.84 -15.69
CA GLY A 75 40.09 -10.75 -16.49
C GLY A 75 40.70 -9.35 -16.43
N ARG A 76 42.03 -9.22 -16.64
CA ARG A 76 42.74 -7.91 -16.65
C ARG A 76 42.39 -6.97 -17.82
N SER A 77 41.35 -7.27 -18.61
CA SER A 77 40.96 -6.40 -19.72
C SER A 77 40.25 -5.14 -19.21
N VAL A 78 40.56 -3.99 -19.80
CA VAL A 78 39.94 -2.70 -19.45
C VAL A 78 38.40 -2.76 -19.51
N ARG A 79 37.86 -3.49 -20.50
CA ARG A 79 36.42 -3.73 -20.65
C ARG A 79 35.81 -4.44 -19.44
N SER A 80 36.47 -5.50 -18.95
CA SER A 80 36.03 -6.24 -17.76
C SER A 80 36.06 -5.35 -16.53
N THR A 81 37.12 -4.55 -16.34
CA THR A 81 37.22 -3.62 -15.21
C THR A 81 36.10 -2.59 -15.22
N ILE A 82 35.79 -1.99 -16.38
CA ILE A 82 34.70 -1.00 -16.50
C ILE A 82 33.34 -1.63 -16.17
N GLY A 83 33.05 -2.82 -16.72
CA GLY A 83 31.79 -3.52 -16.48
C GLY A 83 31.60 -3.90 -15.00
N VAL A 84 32.68 -4.36 -14.37
CA VAL A 84 32.77 -4.62 -12.94
C VAL A 84 32.46 -3.34 -12.15
N THR A 85 33.25 -2.27 -12.32
CA THR A 85 33.05 -1.03 -11.57
C THR A 85 31.62 -0.48 -11.71
N LEU A 86 31.06 -0.48 -12.93
CA LEU A 86 29.68 -0.03 -13.16
C LEU A 86 28.64 -0.89 -12.41
N SER A 87 28.79 -2.22 -12.43
CA SER A 87 27.84 -3.10 -11.75
C SER A 87 27.98 -3.04 -10.22
N MET A 88 29.16 -2.80 -9.67
CA MET A 88 29.33 -2.52 -8.22
C MET A 88 28.70 -1.19 -7.82
N VAL A 89 29.00 -0.12 -8.56
CA VAL A 89 28.40 1.21 -8.31
C VAL A 89 26.88 1.12 -8.37
N TRP A 90 26.34 0.44 -9.38
CA TRP A 90 24.90 0.22 -9.50
C TRP A 90 24.32 -0.57 -8.32
N SER A 91 24.98 -1.65 -7.90
CA SER A 91 24.50 -2.50 -6.81
C SER A 91 24.48 -1.73 -5.48
N VAL A 92 25.53 -0.96 -5.21
CA VAL A 92 25.60 -0.07 -4.04
C VAL A 92 24.50 0.99 -4.10
N LEU A 93 24.34 1.68 -5.23
CA LEU A 93 23.30 2.70 -5.41
C LEU A 93 21.90 2.10 -5.21
N THR A 94 21.62 0.95 -5.81
CA THR A 94 20.33 0.25 -5.68
C THR A 94 20.05 -0.12 -4.24
N THR A 95 21.05 -0.64 -3.52
CA THR A 95 20.93 -1.00 -2.11
C THR A 95 20.67 0.23 -1.25
N LEU A 96 21.37 1.34 -1.50
CA LEU A 96 21.15 2.61 -0.81
C LEU A 96 19.74 3.17 -1.07
N VAL A 97 19.24 3.08 -2.30
CA VAL A 97 17.87 3.49 -2.64
C VAL A 97 16.84 2.62 -1.91
N VAL A 98 17.02 1.29 -1.91
CA VAL A 98 16.11 0.38 -1.19
C VAL A 98 16.13 0.68 0.31
N LEU A 99 17.31 0.92 0.90
CA LEU A 99 17.43 1.30 2.31
C LEU A 99 16.81 2.66 2.60
N ALA A 100 16.98 3.64 1.72
CA ALA A 100 16.35 4.95 1.85
C ALA A 100 14.83 4.84 1.78
N VAL A 101 14.28 4.08 0.83
CA VAL A 101 12.83 3.81 0.74
C VAL A 101 12.34 3.08 1.99
N ALA A 102 13.07 2.08 2.46
CA ALA A 102 12.73 1.37 3.70
C ALA A 102 12.74 2.30 4.91
N ALA A 103 13.77 3.14 5.06
CA ALA A 103 13.87 4.11 6.14
C ALA A 103 12.73 5.14 6.07
N LEU A 104 12.49 5.74 4.89
CA LEU A 104 11.41 6.70 4.67
C LEU A 104 10.02 6.08 4.91
N SER A 105 9.82 4.82 4.53
CA SER A 105 8.59 4.09 4.82
C SER A 105 8.41 3.83 6.32
N GLY A 106 9.49 3.53 7.02
CA GLY A 106 9.49 3.32 8.47
C GLY A 106 9.17 4.59 9.26
N VAL A 107 9.55 5.76 8.73
CA VAL A 107 9.23 7.06 9.34
C VAL A 107 7.99 7.73 8.75
N GLY A 108 7.22 7.05 7.89
CA GLY A 108 5.98 7.57 7.31
C GLY A 108 6.11 8.63 6.20
N LEU A 109 7.33 9.05 5.84
CA LEU A 109 7.55 10.19 4.93
C LEU A 109 7.20 9.93 3.46
N LEU A 110 6.95 8.67 3.06
CA LEU A 110 6.50 8.35 1.70
C LEU A 110 5.03 8.71 1.45
N GLY A 111 4.31 9.15 2.50
CA GLY A 111 2.89 9.43 2.44
C GLY A 111 2.05 8.17 2.55
N VAL A 112 0.79 8.36 2.95
CA VAL A 112 -0.20 7.29 3.06
C VAL A 112 -1.26 7.52 2.00
N ASP A 113 -1.56 6.48 1.23
CA ASP A 113 -2.69 6.55 0.30
C ASP A 113 -4.03 6.49 1.04
N TYR A 114 -5.04 7.11 0.46
CA TYR A 114 -6.41 6.96 0.95
C TYR A 114 -6.83 5.48 0.94
N PRO A 115 -7.67 5.04 1.90
CA PRO A 115 -8.30 3.73 1.83
C PRO A 115 -8.98 3.56 0.46
N LYS A 116 -8.69 2.46 -0.24
CA LYS A 116 -9.26 2.17 -1.56
C LYS A 116 -10.80 2.06 -1.48
N ASP A 117 -11.50 2.26 -2.60
CA ASP A 117 -12.97 2.25 -2.64
C ASP A 117 -13.58 0.87 -2.38
N ASP A 118 -12.80 -0.19 -2.61
CA ASP A 118 -13.16 -1.58 -2.37
C ASP A 118 -13.02 -2.02 -0.91
N VAL A 119 -12.51 -1.16 -0.02
CA VAL A 119 -12.31 -1.48 1.41
C VAL A 119 -13.64 -1.83 2.12
N LEU A 120 -14.73 -1.20 1.69
CA LEU A 120 -16.08 -1.50 2.20
C LEU A 120 -16.69 -2.74 1.55
N GLY A 121 -16.15 -3.18 0.40
CA GLY A 121 -16.70 -4.28 -0.39
C GLY A 121 -18.14 -4.04 -0.88
N SER A 122 -18.76 -5.10 -1.39
CA SER A 122 -20.19 -5.05 -1.72
C SER A 122 -21.02 -5.07 -0.44
N LEU A 123 -21.72 -3.98 -0.15
CA LEU A 123 -22.59 -3.88 1.01
C LEU A 123 -23.63 -5.01 1.07
N SER A 124 -23.98 -5.41 2.30
CA SER A 124 -25.06 -6.36 2.52
C SER A 124 -26.38 -5.86 1.90
N PRO A 125 -27.24 -6.77 1.40
CA PRO A 125 -28.54 -6.39 0.84
C PRO A 125 -29.31 -5.49 1.80
N GLY A 126 -29.77 -4.37 1.28
CA GLY A 126 -30.58 -3.40 2.03
C GLY A 126 -29.81 -2.25 2.65
N LEU A 127 -28.47 -2.23 2.58
CA LEU A 127 -27.65 -1.06 2.90
C LEU A 127 -27.29 -0.30 1.62
N VAL A 128 -27.31 1.03 1.67
CA VAL A 128 -26.97 1.89 0.53
C VAL A 128 -25.96 2.96 0.93
N VAL A 129 -24.93 3.17 0.11
CA VAL A 129 -24.03 4.31 0.27
C VAL A 129 -24.74 5.56 -0.23
N LEU A 130 -25.04 6.49 0.69
CA LEU A 130 -25.68 7.77 0.39
C LEU A 130 -24.67 8.82 -0.06
N SER A 131 -23.48 8.81 0.53
CA SER A 131 -22.39 9.69 0.11
C SER A 131 -21.03 9.15 0.49
N THR A 132 -20.03 9.48 -0.32
CA THR A 132 -18.62 9.20 -0.06
C THR A 132 -17.85 10.51 -0.05
N ARG A 133 -16.98 10.70 0.95
CA ARG A 133 -16.11 11.88 1.04
C ARG A 133 -14.70 11.48 1.46
N THR A 134 -13.72 11.90 0.69
CA THR A 134 -12.31 11.87 1.10
C THR A 134 -11.98 13.17 1.83
N SER A 135 -11.39 13.10 3.02
CA SER A 135 -10.86 14.30 3.70
C SER A 135 -9.43 14.56 3.22
N VAL A 136 -8.85 15.72 3.54
CA VAL A 136 -7.40 15.89 3.35
C VAL A 136 -6.66 15.02 4.36
N CYS A 137 -5.52 14.47 3.96
CA CYS A 137 -4.60 13.80 4.88
C CYS A 137 -4.10 14.82 5.93
N TRP A 138 -4.26 14.50 7.21
CA TRP A 138 -3.85 15.40 8.30
C TRP A 138 -3.11 14.61 9.38
N GLY A 139 -1.98 15.15 9.84
CA GLY A 139 -1.23 14.70 10.99
C GLY A 139 0.02 15.57 11.22
N SER A 140 0.50 15.65 12.47
CA SER A 140 1.80 16.28 12.80
C SER A 140 2.90 15.24 13.01
N THR A 141 2.59 14.18 13.76
CA THR A 141 3.51 13.04 14.02
C THR A 141 3.10 11.76 13.30
N GLN A 142 1.84 11.64 12.89
CA GLN A 142 1.32 10.52 12.10
C GLN A 142 0.27 11.04 11.15
N THR A 143 0.49 10.87 9.85
CA THR A 143 -0.48 11.27 8.83
C THR A 143 -1.64 10.27 8.78
N TYR A 144 -2.87 10.78 8.88
CA TYR A 144 -4.07 10.00 8.67
C TYR A 144 -4.79 10.49 7.43
N CYS A 145 -5.08 9.57 6.52
CA CYS A 145 -5.89 9.83 5.33
C CYS A 145 -7.24 9.14 5.50
N TYR A 146 -8.31 9.93 5.65
CA TYR A 146 -9.64 9.41 5.92
C TYR A 146 -10.51 9.38 4.66
N ARG A 147 -11.30 8.30 4.56
CA ARG A 147 -12.42 8.18 3.64
C ARG A 147 -13.67 7.86 4.44
N ARG A 148 -14.66 8.75 4.32
CA ARG A 148 -15.95 8.67 4.98
C ARG A 148 -17.01 8.14 4.03
N PHE A 149 -17.77 7.16 4.50
CA PHE A 149 -18.98 6.66 3.87
C PHE A 149 -20.17 6.98 4.78
N VAL A 150 -21.21 7.53 4.18
CA VAL A 150 -22.51 7.72 4.84
C VAL A 150 -23.44 6.64 4.31
N ILE A 151 -23.93 5.78 5.19
CA ILE A 151 -24.71 4.61 4.85
C ILE A 151 -26.13 4.77 5.39
N GLY A 152 -27.11 4.58 4.51
CA GLY A 152 -28.52 4.54 4.85
C GLY A 152 -29.10 3.14 4.70
N GLY A 153 -30.29 2.95 5.26
CA GLY A 153 -31.13 1.81 4.95
C GLY A 153 -31.83 1.97 3.61
N SER A 154 -32.12 0.86 2.95
CA SER A 154 -33.12 0.79 1.88
C SER A 154 -34.49 0.47 2.47
N ALA A 155 -35.53 0.32 1.65
CA ALA A 155 -36.88 -0.04 2.09
C ALA A 155 -36.97 -1.30 2.99
N SER A 156 -35.96 -2.18 2.96
CA SER A 156 -35.92 -3.40 3.78
C SER A 156 -35.27 -3.24 5.16
N ILE A 157 -34.52 -2.15 5.42
CA ILE A 157 -33.80 -1.92 6.69
C ILE A 157 -34.23 -0.57 7.24
N ARG A 158 -34.71 -0.55 8.49
CA ARG A 158 -35.06 0.69 9.17
C ARG A 158 -33.80 1.47 9.53
N ASP A 159 -33.88 2.80 9.52
CA ASP A 159 -32.75 3.68 9.85
C ASP A 159 -32.14 3.40 11.23
N ALA A 160 -32.98 3.05 12.22
CA ALA A 160 -32.54 2.65 13.56
C ALA A 160 -31.67 1.38 13.59
N ASP A 161 -31.83 0.49 12.61
CA ASP A 161 -31.14 -0.81 12.54
C ASP A 161 -29.90 -0.77 11.64
N VAL A 162 -29.69 0.34 10.90
CA VAL A 162 -28.59 0.49 9.93
C VAL A 162 -27.23 0.26 10.56
N LEU A 163 -26.98 0.82 11.76
CA LEU A 163 -25.70 0.62 12.44
C LEU A 163 -25.44 -0.86 12.72
N THR A 164 -26.43 -1.57 13.26
CA THR A 164 -26.29 -3.00 13.58
C THR A 164 -25.92 -3.81 12.33
N HIS A 165 -26.64 -3.58 11.22
CA HIS A 165 -26.36 -4.23 9.95
C HIS A 165 -24.97 -3.88 9.38
N VAL A 166 -24.54 -2.63 9.55
CA VAL A 166 -23.19 -2.19 9.19
C VAL A 166 -22.12 -2.91 10.00
N LEU A 167 -22.30 -3.03 11.32
CA LEU A 167 -21.35 -3.72 12.19
C LEU A 167 -21.24 -5.20 11.82
N ASP A 168 -22.37 -5.85 11.57
CA ASP A 168 -22.39 -7.26 11.16
C ASP A 168 -21.75 -7.46 9.78
N HIS A 169 -21.96 -6.53 8.86
CA HIS A 169 -21.28 -6.52 7.56
C HIS A 169 -19.75 -6.43 7.73
N LEU A 170 -19.27 -5.48 8.54
CA LEU A 170 -17.83 -5.32 8.80
C LEU A 170 -17.23 -6.55 9.50
N ARG A 171 -17.92 -7.12 10.50
CA ARG A 171 -17.49 -8.36 11.15
C ARG A 171 -17.43 -9.52 10.17
N GLY A 172 -18.40 -9.62 9.25
CA GLY A 172 -18.40 -10.60 8.16
C GLY A 172 -17.21 -10.46 7.20
N GLN A 173 -16.65 -9.25 7.08
CA GLN A 173 -15.40 -8.98 6.36
C GLN A 173 -14.13 -9.15 7.20
N GLY A 174 -14.25 -9.72 8.40
CA GLY A 174 -13.13 -10.03 9.30
C GLY A 174 -12.66 -8.86 10.15
N TRP A 175 -13.43 -7.77 10.27
CA TRP A 175 -13.09 -6.69 11.19
C TRP A 175 -13.42 -7.06 12.63
N SER A 176 -12.43 -6.94 13.52
CA SER A 176 -12.63 -6.97 14.97
C SER A 176 -12.95 -5.55 15.44
N LEU A 177 -14.19 -5.32 15.87
CA LEU A 177 -14.69 -4.02 16.28
C LEU A 177 -14.96 -4.01 17.79
N ASP A 178 -14.30 -3.10 18.49
CA ASP A 178 -14.50 -2.83 19.90
C ASP A 178 -15.31 -1.55 20.07
N TYR A 179 -16.24 -1.54 21.02
CA TYR A 179 -17.00 -0.35 21.34
C TYR A 179 -16.19 0.55 22.29
N ASP A 180 -16.05 1.81 21.92
CA ASP A 180 -15.39 2.84 22.72
C ASP A 180 -16.45 3.70 23.40
N GLU A 181 -16.64 3.49 24.71
CA GLU A 181 -17.64 4.22 25.49
C GLU A 181 -17.38 5.73 25.54
N GLY A 182 -16.10 6.15 25.49
CA GLY A 182 -15.72 7.55 25.60
C GLY A 182 -16.12 8.38 24.39
N PHE A 183 -16.05 7.76 23.20
CA PHE A 183 -16.39 8.43 21.93
C PHE A 183 -17.71 7.96 21.32
N GLN A 184 -18.37 6.96 21.92
CA GLN A 184 -19.62 6.36 21.44
C GLN A 184 -19.54 5.84 19.99
N TRP A 185 -18.40 5.25 19.63
CA TRP A 185 -18.19 4.63 18.32
C TRP A 185 -17.72 3.18 18.45
N TRP A 186 -17.87 2.43 17.37
CA TRP A 186 -17.22 1.13 17.20
C TRP A 186 -15.93 1.34 16.42
N LYS A 187 -14.82 0.80 16.90
CA LYS A 187 -13.51 0.96 16.28
C LYS A 187 -12.84 -0.39 16.09
N GLY A 188 -12.19 -0.57 14.96
CA GLY A 188 -11.28 -1.69 14.72
C GLY A 188 -10.11 -1.26 13.87
N CYS A 189 -8.95 -1.88 14.03
CA CYS A 189 -7.80 -1.64 13.16
C CYS A 189 -7.27 -2.97 12.65
N ARG A 190 -6.85 -3.00 11.38
CA ARG A 190 -6.19 -4.15 10.78
C ARG A 190 -4.97 -3.72 9.98
N SER A 191 -4.00 -4.62 9.93
CA SER A 191 -2.79 -4.44 9.15
C SER A 191 -2.89 -5.30 7.90
N THR A 192 -2.73 -4.69 6.73
CA THR A 192 -2.71 -5.41 5.44
C THR A 192 -1.42 -5.08 4.71
N GLY A 193 -1.01 -5.91 3.75
CA GLY A 193 0.22 -5.71 2.98
C GLY A 193 1.49 -6.26 3.62
N TRP A 194 2.52 -6.39 2.80
CA TRP A 194 3.83 -6.92 3.20
C TRP A 194 4.82 -5.82 3.57
N TRP A 195 5.95 -6.23 4.14
CA TRP A 195 6.92 -5.43 4.89
C TRP A 195 7.12 -3.94 4.53
N LEU A 196 7.16 -3.50 3.27
CA LEU A 196 7.27 -2.07 2.93
C LEU A 196 5.93 -1.42 2.55
N ASP A 197 4.95 -2.20 2.09
CA ASP A 197 3.60 -1.74 1.72
C ASP A 197 2.56 -1.94 2.82
N ARG A 198 2.97 -2.32 4.04
CA ARG A 198 1.99 -2.64 5.07
C ARG A 198 1.26 -1.38 5.51
N LEU A 199 -0.03 -1.38 5.28
CA LEU A 199 -0.95 -0.33 5.66
C LEU A 199 -1.66 -0.71 6.95
N HIS A 200 -1.81 0.25 7.87
CA HIS A 200 -2.66 0.09 9.05
C HIS A 200 -3.97 0.83 8.79
N THR A 201 -5.02 0.08 8.47
CA THR A 201 -6.35 0.65 8.22
C THR A 201 -7.18 0.50 9.48
N CYS A 202 -7.66 1.62 10.00
CA CYS A 202 -8.63 1.67 11.07
C CYS A 202 -10.00 2.04 10.52
N VAL A 203 -11.04 1.42 11.06
CA VAL A 203 -12.44 1.72 10.78
C VAL A 203 -13.08 2.23 12.05
N TRP A 204 -13.92 3.26 11.91
CA TRP A 204 -14.81 3.76 12.94
C TRP A 204 -16.23 3.74 12.37
N ALA A 205 -17.15 3.08 13.06
CA ALA A 205 -18.56 3.07 12.73
C ALA A 205 -19.35 3.73 13.86
N MET A 206 -20.19 4.68 13.50
CA MET A 206 -21.01 5.44 14.44
C MET A 206 -22.44 5.50 13.90
N GLY A 207 -23.39 5.28 14.81
CA GLY A 207 -24.81 5.29 14.50
C GLY A 207 -25.37 6.70 14.35
N PRO A 208 -26.69 6.80 14.11
CA PRO A 208 -27.41 8.05 14.28
C PRO A 208 -27.05 8.68 15.63
N TRP A 209 -26.57 9.93 15.59
CA TRP A 209 -26.24 10.71 16.78
C TRP A 209 -27.42 10.68 17.75
N THR A 210 -27.24 10.11 18.95
CA THR A 210 -28.29 10.20 19.98
C THR A 210 -28.50 11.68 20.34
N GLY A 211 -29.73 12.06 20.69
CA GLY A 211 -30.22 13.45 20.68
C GLY A 211 -29.37 14.52 21.40
N ALA A 212 -28.45 14.15 22.30
CA ALA A 212 -27.53 15.08 22.94
C ALA A 212 -26.50 15.70 21.97
N GLN A 213 -26.01 14.96 20.97
CA GLN A 213 -25.07 15.49 19.97
C GLN A 213 -25.78 16.11 18.76
N GLN A 214 -27.02 15.68 18.51
CA GLN A 214 -27.90 16.28 17.50
C GLN A 214 -28.36 17.68 17.90
N ALA A 215 -28.64 17.92 19.20
CA ALA A 215 -29.02 19.24 19.72
C ALA A 215 -27.98 20.34 19.39
N ASN A 216 -26.69 20.01 19.41
CA ASN A 216 -25.62 20.96 19.08
C ASN A 216 -25.49 21.22 17.56
N ARG A 217 -26.00 20.32 16.71
CA ARG A 217 -25.99 20.44 15.23
C ARG A 217 -27.28 21.01 14.66
N VAL A 218 -28.42 20.77 15.30
CA VAL A 218 -29.74 21.30 14.88
C VAL A 218 -29.79 22.83 15.03
N ILE A 219 -28.99 23.42 15.92
CA ILE A 219 -28.83 24.88 16.01
C ILE A 219 -28.18 25.47 14.73
N THR A 220 -27.50 24.67 13.90
CA THR A 220 -26.81 25.16 12.69
C THR A 220 -27.37 24.66 11.35
N ARG A 221 -28.16 23.58 11.29
CA ARG A 221 -28.84 23.12 10.07
C ARG A 221 -30.19 22.49 10.40
N GLY A 222 -31.26 23.02 9.79
CA GLY A 222 -32.66 22.65 10.04
C GLY A 222 -32.96 21.15 9.94
N ALA A 223 -34.03 20.76 10.63
CA ALA A 223 -34.51 19.38 10.78
C ALA A 223 -34.76 18.70 9.43
N GLY A 224 -33.85 17.80 9.06
CA GLY A 224 -34.02 16.83 7.97
C GLY A 224 -34.25 15.41 8.53
N PRO A 225 -34.50 14.41 7.65
CA PRO A 225 -34.75 13.02 8.04
C PRO A 225 -33.62 12.42 8.91
N GLU A 226 -33.96 11.38 9.67
CA GLU A 226 -33.10 10.74 10.68
C GLU A 226 -31.68 10.45 10.15
N PRO A 227 -30.64 10.60 11.01
CA PRO A 227 -29.29 10.63 10.50
C PRO A 227 -28.81 9.24 10.08
N PRO A 228 -28.24 9.11 8.88
CA PRO A 228 -27.62 7.86 8.44
C PRO A 228 -26.42 7.46 9.31
N ALA A 229 -26.06 6.17 9.28
CA ALA A 229 -24.83 5.70 9.91
C ALA A 229 -23.61 6.26 9.16
N ILE A 230 -22.55 6.58 9.90
CA ILE A 230 -21.30 7.09 9.34
C ILE A 230 -20.20 6.06 9.61
N ILE A 231 -19.51 5.69 8.54
CA ILE A 231 -18.30 4.86 8.61
C ILE A 231 -17.12 5.68 8.12
N ASP A 232 -16.12 5.82 8.96
CA ASP A 232 -14.84 6.40 8.59
C ASP A 232 -13.80 5.27 8.48
N PHE A 233 -13.09 5.21 7.37
CA PHE A 233 -11.85 4.44 7.26
C PHE A 233 -10.68 5.41 7.26
N ALA A 234 -9.61 5.08 7.96
CA ALA A 234 -8.35 5.79 7.85
C ALA A 234 -7.22 4.82 7.68
N ASN A 235 -6.35 5.14 6.74
CA ASN A 235 -5.02 4.57 6.76
C ASN A 235 -4.14 5.43 7.67
N ARG A 236 -3.36 4.76 8.51
CA ARG A 236 -2.42 5.33 9.46
C ARG A 236 -1.00 4.93 9.05
N GLU A 237 -0.06 5.86 9.16
CA GLU A 237 1.38 5.57 9.09
C GLU A 237 1.78 4.57 10.19
N ARG A 238 2.75 3.70 9.90
CA ARG A 238 3.32 2.83 10.92
C ARG A 238 3.89 3.69 12.06
N ALA A 239 3.68 3.23 13.29
CA ALA A 239 4.32 3.79 14.48
C ALA A 239 5.71 3.18 14.67
#